data_AF-M6QB91-F1
#
_entry.id   AF-M6QB91-F1
#
_cell.length_a   1.000
_cell.length_b   1.000
_cell.length_c   1.000
_cell.angle_alpha   90.00
_cell.angle_beta   90.00
_cell.angle_gamma   90.00
#
_symmetry.space_group_name_H-M   'P 1'
#
loop_
_entity.id
_entity.type
_entity.pdbx_description
1 polymer ?
#
loop_
_entity_poly.entity_id
_entity_poly.type
_entity_poly.pdbx_seq_one_letter_code
_entity_poly.pdbx_strand_id
1 'polypeptide(L)' 'MEVGGHLEVIHYGNRIELIPIEPIKKLKGFLKGMNTKMLRKKFQKMKKYL' A
#
# COMPACT_ATOMS: atom_id res chain seq x y z
N MET A 1 6.09 -11.84 13.90
CA MET A 1 5.51 -11.05 15.00
C MET A 1 6.19 -11.50 16.27
N GLU A 2 6.75 -10.54 17.02
CA GLU A 2 7.41 -10.81 18.29
C GLU A 2 6.42 -10.62 19.44
N VAL A 3 6.61 -11.36 20.52
CA VAL A 3 5.79 -11.22 21.74
C VAL A 3 6.04 -9.82 22.32
N GLY A 4 4.97 -9.09 22.64
CA GLY A 4 5.05 -7.72 23.14
C GLY A 4 5.10 -6.63 22.06
N GLY A 5 4.98 -6.98 20.77
CA GLY A 5 4.86 -6.01 19.69
C GLY A 5 3.56 -5.20 19.76
N HIS A 6 3.62 -3.94 19.30
CA HIS A 6 2.45 -3.05 19.24
C HIS A 6 1.63 -3.27 17.96
N LEU A 7 0.31 -3.17 18.10
CA LEU A 7 -0.67 -3.29 17.03
C LEU A 7 -1.54 -2.04 17.00
N GLU A 8 -1.82 -1.54 15.80
CA GLU A 8 -2.87 -0.57 15.55
C GLU A 8 -4.16 -1.31 15.17
N VAL A 9 -5.27 -0.89 15.77
CA VAL A 9 -6.58 -1.49 15.56
C VAL A 9 -7.40 -0.55 14.68
N ILE A 10 -7.84 -1.03 13.53
CA ILE A 10 -8.70 -0.27 12.63
C ILE A 10 -9.98 -1.02 12.31
N HIS A 11 -11.07 -0.28 12.17
CA HIS A 11 -12.34 -0.82 11.66
C HIS A 11 -12.36 -0.60 10.15
N TYR A 12 -12.50 -1.69 9.38
CA TYR A 12 -12.59 -1.64 7.93
C TYR A 12 -13.80 -2.44 7.44
N GLY A 13 -14.90 -1.72 7.18
CA GLY A 13 -16.18 -2.31 6.80
C GLY A 13 -16.74 -3.22 7.90
N ASN A 14 -16.86 -4.50 7.58
CA ASN A 14 -17.38 -5.56 8.47
C ASN A 14 -16.30 -6.20 9.36
N ARG A 15 -15.04 -5.78 9.30
CA ARG A 15 -13.98 -6.44 10.08
C ARG A 15 -13.08 -5.46 10.82
N ILE A 16 -12.49 -5.98 11.89
CA ILE A 16 -11.40 -5.32 12.60
C ILE A 16 -10.10 -5.86 12.00
N GLU A 17 -9.21 -4.96 11.59
CA GLU A 17 -7.86 -5.31 11.14
C GLU A 17 -6.83 -4.89 12.19
N LEU A 18 -5.82 -5.74 12.37
CA LEU A 18 -4.70 -5.50 13.28
C LEU A 18 -3.46 -5.25 12.42
N ILE A 19 -2.93 -4.03 12.47
CA ILE A 19 -1.76 -3.64 11.71
C ILE A 19 -0.56 -3.58 12.67
N PRO A 20 0.51 -4.35 12.43
CA PRO A 20 1.71 -4.27 13.26
C PRO A 20 2.41 -2.93 13.06
N ILE A 21 2.77 -2.29 14.17
CA ILE A 21 3.57 -1.05 14.14
C ILE A 21 5.04 -1.44 14.02
N GLU A 22 5.62 -1.16 12.86
CA GLU A 22 7.01 -1.50 12.53
C GLU A 22 7.90 -0.24 12.49
N PRO A 23 9.15 -0.29 12.99
CA PRO A 23 10.07 0.85 12.92
C PRO A 23 10.38 1.26 11.47
N ILE A 24 10.27 2.55 11.16
CA ILE A 24 10.54 3.10 9.81
C ILE A 24 11.95 2.80 9.28
N LYS A 25 12.92 2.56 10.17
CA LYS A 25 14.28 2.15 9.82
C LYS A 25 14.29 0.85 8.99
N LYS A 26 13.35 -0.07 9.23
CA LYS A 26 13.22 -1.32 8.46
C LYS A 26 12.81 -1.07 7.01
N LEU A 27 12.15 0.06 6.71
CA LEU A 27 11.72 0.42 5.36
C LEU A 27 12.86 1.06 4.53
N LYS A 28 14.03 1.34 5.11
CA LYS A 28 15.14 1.96 4.41
C LYS A 28 15.61 1.07 3.25
N GLY A 29 15.50 1.59 2.03
CA GLY A 29 15.90 0.85 0.82
C GLY A 29 14.86 -0.19 0.36
N PHE A 30 13.68 -0.26 0.96
CA PHE A 30 12.60 -1.18 0.58
C PHE A 30 12.24 -1.09 -0.92
N LEU A 31 12.27 0.10 -1.50
CA LEU A 31 11.98 0.34 -2.92
C LEU A 31 13.24 0.44 -3.80
N LYS A 32 14.43 0.15 -3.25
CA LYS A 32 15.69 0.30 -3.98
C LYS A 32 15.72 -0.69 -5.16
N GLY A 33 15.93 -0.18 -6.37
CA GLY A 33 15.97 -1.00 -7.59
C GLY A 33 14.61 -1.28 -8.22
N MET A 34 13.52 -0.74 -7.67
CA MET A 34 12.20 -0.84 -8.29
C MET A 34 12.17 -0.05 -9.61
N ASN A 35 11.72 -0.70 -10.68
CA ASN A 35 11.50 -0.03 -11.97
C ASN A 35 10.31 0.93 -11.86
N THR A 36 10.58 2.23 -11.90
CA THR A 36 9.57 3.30 -11.79
C THR A 36 8.99 3.73 -13.15
N LYS A 37 9.31 3.01 -14.24
CA LYS A 37 8.80 3.32 -15.58
C LYS A 37 7.29 3.09 -15.64
N MET A 38 6.53 4.17 -15.45
CA MET A 38 5.10 4.22 -15.72
C MET A 38 4.85 4.66 -17.16
N LEU A 39 4.27 3.77 -17.97
CA LEU A 39 3.79 4.12 -19.31
C LEU A 39 2.49 4.92 -19.17
N ARG A 40 2.54 6.21 -19.52
CA ARG A 40 1.33 7.03 -19.63
C ARG A 40 0.50 6.51 -20.81
N LYS A 41 -0.50 5.68 -20.55
CA LYS A 41 -1.56 5.41 -21.54
C LYS A 41 -2.23 6.76 -21.83
N LYS A 42 -2.18 7.20 -23.10
CA LYS A 42 -2.99 8.34 -23.57
C LYS A 42 -4.44 8.07 -23.14
N PHE A 43 -5.11 9.08 -22.60
CA PHE A 43 -6.53 9.03 -22.28
C PHE A 43 -7.28 8.59 -23.54
N GLN A 44 -7.62 7.30 -23.62
CA GLN A 44 -8.58 6.81 -24.60
C GLN A 44 -9.91 7.35 -24.10
N LYS A 45 -10.31 8.53 -24.61
CA LYS A 45 -11.67 9.04 -24.42
C LYS A 45 -12.61 7.87 -24.71
N MET A 46 -13.39 7.45 -23.71
CA MET A 46 -14.51 6.53 -23.91
C MET A 46 -15.49 7.19 -24.90
N LYS A 47 -15.27 7.00 -26.20
CA LYS A 47 -16.31 7.13 -27.22
C LYS A 47 -17.13 5.83 -27.22
N LYS A 48 -17.84 5.54 -26.14
CA LYS A 48 -18.77 4.40 -26.08
C LYS A 48 -20.08 4.71 -25.35
N TYR A 49 -20.52 5.97 -25.38
CA TYR A 49 -21.86 6.40 -24.99
C TYR A 49 -22.34 7.55 -25.89
N LEU A 50 -22.25 7.35 -27.21
CA LEU A 50 -22.97 8.14 -28.23
C LEU A 50 -23.47 7.17 -29.30
#